data_AF-A0A1V5GBC8-F1
#
_entry.id   AF-A0A1V5GBC8-F1
#
_cell.length_a   1.000
_cell.length_b   1.000
_cell.length_c   1.000
_cell.angle_alpha   90.00
_cell.angle_beta   90.00
_cell.angle_gamma   90.00
#
_symmetry.space_group_name_H-M   'P 1'
#
loop_
_entity.id
_entity.type
_entity.pdbx_description
1 polymer ?
#
loop_
_entity_poly.entity_id
_entity_poly.type
_entity_poly.pdbx_seq_one_letter_code
_entity_poly.pdbx_strand_id
1 'polypeptide(L)'
;MKKKFGLAIAAFAIFTLSCKNENKESNGTASNSNTESAVTTGGQENVKDDVSQKDVVKVAAASKDHTTLVAAIKQAELISSLSNAGPFTVFAPTNAAFDKLPAGTVDKLMKNENKADLQDILQYHVTTSSLKAEYFTDGMNVGMVNGGNVTVSVKDGKIMLNGTATIVASIPASNGTVHVIDGVLVPPAAK
;
A
#
# COMPACT_ATOMS: atom_id res chain seq x y z
N MET A 1 -16.90 51.76 -21.41
CA MET A 1 -16.85 52.75 -20.30
C MET A 1 -15.87 52.20 -19.26
N LYS A 2 -14.66 52.76 -19.09
CA LYS A 2 -14.29 53.76 -18.06
C LYS A 2 -14.55 53.18 -16.64
N LYS A 3 -13.60 52.82 -15.76
CA LYS A 3 -12.41 53.50 -15.19
C LYS A 3 -11.59 52.46 -14.38
N LYS A 4 -10.27 52.32 -14.54
CA LYS A 4 -9.15 52.91 -13.73
C LYS A 4 -9.42 52.97 -12.21
N PHE A 5 -8.51 52.43 -11.39
CA PHE A 5 -7.80 53.19 -10.33
C PHE A 5 -6.75 52.29 -9.65
N GLY A 6 -5.46 52.59 -9.87
CA GLY A 6 -4.41 52.26 -8.92
C GLY A 6 -4.27 53.44 -7.95
N LEU A 7 -3.85 53.17 -6.72
CA LEU A 7 -3.32 54.20 -5.82
C LEU A 7 -2.37 53.56 -4.79
N ALA A 8 -1.34 54.34 -4.46
CA ALA A 8 -0.08 53.98 -3.86
C ALA A 8 -0.04 54.23 -2.33
N ILE A 9 0.89 53.54 -1.66
CA ILE A 9 1.86 53.99 -0.64
C ILE A 9 1.35 54.83 0.56
N ALA A 10 1.60 54.36 1.79
CA ALA A 10 2.54 54.99 2.75
C ALA A 10 2.46 54.39 4.17
N ALA A 11 3.62 54.41 4.83
CA ALA A 11 3.95 53.90 6.15
C ALA A 11 3.19 54.55 7.32
N PHE A 12 3.15 53.88 8.49
CA PHE A 12 3.60 54.49 9.75
C PHE A 12 3.82 53.42 10.83
N ALA A 13 4.86 53.63 11.62
CA ALA A 13 5.39 52.71 12.60
C ALA A 13 4.93 53.06 14.04
N ILE A 14 5.26 52.15 14.96
CA ILE A 14 5.48 52.33 16.42
C ILE A 14 4.21 52.34 17.31
N PHE A 15 4.03 51.30 18.13
CA PHE A 15 4.04 51.49 19.60
C PHE A 15 4.31 50.17 20.36
N THR A 16 5.04 50.34 21.45
CA THR A 16 5.80 49.37 22.22
C THR A 16 5.12 48.98 23.52
N LEU A 17 5.61 47.87 24.12
CA LEU A 17 5.64 47.55 25.55
C LEU A 17 4.31 47.24 26.27
N SER A 18 4.13 45.98 26.68
CA SER A 18 4.14 45.64 28.12
C SER A 18 4.25 44.13 28.34
N CYS A 19 5.34 43.70 28.99
CA CYS A 19 5.56 42.31 29.43
C CYS A 19 4.76 42.03 30.71
N LYS A 20 4.06 40.89 30.78
CA LYS A 20 3.79 40.19 32.04
C LYS A 20 4.01 38.70 31.81
N ASN A 21 5.06 38.22 32.45
CA ASN A 21 5.58 36.86 32.41
C ASN A 21 4.80 35.99 33.41
N GLU A 22 4.22 34.89 32.96
CA GLU A 22 4.14 33.65 33.74
C GLU A 22 4.21 32.46 32.79
N ASN A 23 5.16 31.59 33.10
CA ASN A 23 5.74 30.53 32.28
C ASN A 23 4.92 29.23 32.41
N LYS A 24 4.63 28.56 31.30
CA LYS A 24 4.63 27.10 31.20
C LYS A 24 4.94 26.67 29.75
N GLU A 25 6.18 26.21 29.59
CA GLU A 25 6.66 25.03 28.82
C GLU A 25 5.95 24.66 27.51
N SER A 26 6.61 24.34 26.39
CA SER A 26 8.03 24.17 26.09
C SER A 26 8.21 24.15 24.57
N ASN A 27 8.93 25.14 24.07
CA ASN A 27 9.99 25.09 23.06
C ASN A 27 9.83 24.15 21.84
N GLY A 28 9.37 24.73 20.73
CA GLY A 28 9.94 24.42 19.42
C GLY A 28 11.16 25.32 19.19
N THR A 29 12.22 24.79 18.59
CA THR A 29 13.22 25.60 17.88
C THR A 29 13.86 24.75 16.79
N ALA A 30 13.75 25.27 15.57
CA ALA A 30 14.51 24.83 14.42
C ALA A 30 15.96 25.34 14.51
N SER A 31 16.94 24.53 14.10
CA SER A 31 18.15 25.03 13.44
C SER A 31 18.93 23.90 12.74
N ASN A 32 19.01 24.05 11.41
CA ASN A 32 20.15 23.84 10.51
C ASN A 32 21.27 22.80 10.73
N SER A 33 21.69 22.24 9.58
CA SER A 33 23.07 21.96 9.13
C SER A 33 23.51 20.50 8.96
N ASN A 34 23.67 20.14 7.69
CA ASN A 34 24.72 19.33 7.05
C ASN A 34 24.97 17.86 7.45
N THR A 35 24.74 17.03 6.42
CA THR A 35 25.69 16.09 5.80
C THR A 35 26.49 15.16 6.70
N GLU A 36 26.18 13.87 6.60
CA GLU A 36 27.03 12.86 5.93
C GLU A 36 26.96 11.51 6.65
N SER A 37 26.39 10.54 5.94
CA SER A 37 26.79 9.14 5.88
C SER A 37 27.25 8.45 7.16
N ALA A 38 26.39 7.57 7.65
CA ALA A 38 26.80 6.18 7.80
C ALA A 38 25.70 5.29 7.23
N VAL A 39 25.97 4.79 6.03
CA VAL A 39 25.33 3.62 5.44
C VAL A 39 25.22 2.52 6.49
N THR A 40 24.04 1.95 6.63
CA THR A 40 23.93 0.51 6.90
C THR A 40 22.84 -0.04 6.00
N THR A 41 23.30 -0.50 4.84
CA THR A 41 22.79 -1.62 4.06
C THR A 41 21.95 -2.60 4.90
N GLY A 42 20.66 -2.75 4.57
CA GLY A 42 19.75 -3.72 5.17
C GLY A 42 18.33 -3.17 5.19
N GLY A 43 17.36 -3.91 4.64
CA GLY A 43 15.99 -3.44 4.45
C GLY A 43 15.30 -3.04 5.76
N GLN A 44 14.16 -2.33 5.64
CA GLN A 44 13.27 -1.98 6.75
C GLN A 44 12.56 -3.20 7.37
N GLU A 45 13.18 -4.37 7.35
CA GLU A 45 12.59 -5.65 7.72
C GLU A 45 12.44 -5.86 9.24
N ASN A 46 13.05 -5.02 10.08
CA ASN A 46 13.11 -5.23 11.53
C ASN A 46 12.72 -4.04 12.42
N VAL A 47 12.13 -2.96 11.89
CA VAL A 47 11.64 -1.88 12.77
C VAL A 47 10.25 -2.24 13.31
N LYS A 48 10.20 -2.52 14.61
CA LYS A 48 8.99 -2.80 15.38
C LYS A 48 8.48 -1.49 15.99
N ASP A 49 7.86 -0.66 15.16
CA ASP A 49 7.18 0.56 15.61
C ASP A 49 5.79 0.19 16.12
N ASP A 50 5.59 0.11 17.44
CA ASP A 50 4.28 -0.13 18.08
C ASP A 50 3.34 1.11 18.04
N VAL A 51 3.78 2.22 17.40
CA VAL A 51 3.03 3.50 17.33
C VAL A 51 2.56 3.83 15.91
N SER A 52 3.02 3.10 14.89
CA SER A 52 2.65 3.29 13.48
C SER A 52 1.79 2.12 12.99
N GLN A 53 0.82 2.39 12.11
CA GLN A 53 -0.02 1.33 11.54
C GLN A 53 0.85 0.27 10.85
N LYS A 54 0.50 -1.02 10.98
CA LYS A 54 1.25 -2.13 10.36
C LYS A 54 1.21 -1.98 8.83
N ASP A 55 2.36 -2.21 8.18
CA ASP A 55 2.43 -2.27 6.71
C ASP A 55 1.71 -3.52 6.18
N VAL A 56 1.43 -3.56 4.87
CA VAL A 56 0.70 -4.67 4.23
C VAL A 56 1.34 -6.03 4.49
N VAL A 57 2.68 -6.12 4.59
CA VAL A 57 3.39 -7.37 4.85
C VAL A 57 3.21 -7.81 6.30
N LYS A 58 3.29 -6.89 7.27
CA LYS A 58 3.03 -7.13 8.69
C LYS A 58 1.56 -7.49 8.95
N VAL A 59 0.62 -6.90 8.21
CA VAL A 59 -0.81 -7.25 8.28
C VAL A 59 -1.04 -8.69 7.79
N ALA A 60 -0.45 -9.06 6.65
CA ALA A 60 -0.51 -10.43 6.15
C ALA A 60 0.17 -11.43 7.09
N ALA A 61 1.37 -11.11 7.60
CA ALA A 61 2.13 -11.96 8.51
C ALA A 61 1.49 -12.12 9.89
N ALA A 62 0.68 -11.15 10.34
CA ALA A 62 -0.08 -11.25 11.58
C ALA A 62 -1.30 -12.19 11.45
N SER A 63 -1.68 -12.57 10.24
CA SER A 63 -2.87 -13.36 9.96
C SER A 63 -2.52 -14.83 9.70
N LYS A 64 -3.17 -15.76 10.43
CA LYS A 64 -2.95 -17.20 10.27
C LYS A 64 -3.38 -17.74 8.90
N ASP A 65 -4.30 -17.05 8.24
CA ASP A 65 -4.86 -17.46 6.94
C ASP A 65 -4.02 -17.03 5.73
N HIS A 66 -2.89 -16.35 5.93
CA HIS A 66 -2.05 -15.80 4.85
C HIS A 66 -0.61 -16.34 4.87
N THR A 67 -0.38 -17.45 5.57
CA THR A 67 0.96 -18.05 5.72
C THR A 67 1.57 -18.44 4.38
N THR A 68 0.78 -18.99 3.45
CA THR A 68 1.25 -19.37 2.11
C THR A 68 1.65 -18.16 1.28
N LEU A 69 0.88 -17.08 1.35
CA LEU A 69 1.19 -15.81 0.68
C LEU A 69 2.50 -15.21 1.20
N VAL A 70 2.70 -15.19 2.53
CA VAL A 70 3.94 -14.65 3.12
C VAL A 70 5.16 -15.49 2.71
N ALA A 71 5.03 -16.81 2.63
CA ALA A 71 6.09 -17.68 2.13
C ALA A 71 6.41 -17.39 0.65
N ALA A 72 5.39 -17.19 -0.18
CA ALA A 72 5.56 -16.82 -1.59
C ALA A 72 6.27 -15.46 -1.77
N ILE A 73 5.86 -14.44 -1.00
CA ILE A 73 6.48 -13.11 -1.05
C ILE A 73 7.94 -13.15 -0.62
N LYS A 74 8.27 -13.97 0.40
CA LYS A 74 9.66 -14.23 0.83
C LYS A 74 10.48 -14.86 -0.29
N GLN A 75 9.96 -15.92 -0.90
CA GLN A 75 10.63 -16.63 -2.01
C GLN A 75 10.83 -15.74 -3.24
N ALA A 76 9.88 -14.85 -3.50
CA ALA A 76 9.92 -13.89 -4.60
C ALA A 76 10.76 -12.63 -4.29
N GLU A 77 11.26 -12.46 -3.07
CA GLU A 77 12.01 -11.29 -2.60
C GLU A 77 11.25 -9.96 -2.76
N LEU A 78 9.91 -9.99 -2.69
CA LEU A 78 9.06 -8.81 -2.87
C LEU A 78 8.74 -8.08 -1.55
N ILE A 79 9.25 -8.55 -0.41
CA ILE A 79 9.02 -7.91 0.90
C ILE A 79 9.45 -6.45 0.89
N SER A 80 10.65 -6.16 0.35
CA SER A 80 11.19 -4.80 0.31
C SER A 80 10.30 -3.86 -0.50
N SER A 81 9.83 -4.32 -1.66
CA SER A 81 8.93 -3.56 -2.55
C SER A 81 7.58 -3.29 -1.89
N LEU A 82 7.00 -4.28 -1.21
CA LEU A 82 5.69 -4.17 -0.54
C LEU A 82 5.75 -3.47 0.81
N SER A 83 6.93 -3.35 1.42
CA SER A 83 7.15 -2.59 2.66
C SER A 83 7.46 -1.12 2.40
N ASN A 84 7.65 -0.72 1.14
CA ASN A 84 7.95 0.65 0.78
C ASN A 84 6.75 1.58 1.05
N ALA A 85 7.03 2.87 1.20
CA ALA A 85 6.03 3.91 1.35
C ALA A 85 5.36 4.18 0.00
N GLY A 86 4.05 3.94 -0.06
CA GLY A 86 3.22 4.23 -1.22
C GLY A 86 1.79 3.79 -0.95
N PRO A 87 0.80 4.30 -1.70
CA PRO A 87 -0.53 3.71 -1.64
C PRO A 87 -0.53 2.38 -2.40
N PHE A 88 -0.44 1.27 -1.69
CA PHE A 88 -0.57 -0.07 -2.25
C PHE A 88 -1.92 -0.67 -1.91
N THR A 89 -2.58 -1.24 -2.92
CA THR A 89 -3.70 -2.13 -2.67
C THR A 89 -3.27 -3.55 -2.99
N VAL A 90 -3.28 -4.40 -1.97
CA VAL A 90 -2.84 -5.80 -2.05
C VAL A 90 -4.05 -6.69 -1.92
N PHE A 91 -4.27 -7.54 -2.92
CA PHE A 91 -5.27 -8.59 -2.89
C PHE A 91 -4.64 -9.85 -2.30
N ALA A 92 -4.92 -10.12 -1.03
CA ALA A 92 -4.32 -11.22 -0.28
C ALA A 92 -5.23 -12.46 -0.32
N PRO A 93 -4.89 -13.51 -1.09
CA PRO A 93 -5.61 -14.77 -1.05
C PRO A 93 -5.40 -15.48 0.28
N THR A 94 -6.50 -16.03 0.82
CA THR A 94 -6.45 -16.91 1.98
C THR A 94 -5.82 -18.27 1.65
N ASN A 95 -5.37 -19.02 2.65
CA ASN A 95 -4.89 -20.39 2.47
C ASN A 95 -5.95 -21.26 1.75
N ALA A 96 -7.23 -21.09 2.09
CA ALA A 96 -8.33 -21.77 1.41
C ALA A 96 -8.45 -21.40 -0.08
N ALA A 97 -8.04 -20.19 -0.49
CA ALA A 97 -7.98 -19.80 -1.89
C ALA A 97 -6.88 -20.55 -2.65
N PHE A 98 -5.73 -20.78 -2.01
CA PHE A 98 -4.66 -21.60 -2.57
C PHE A 98 -5.08 -23.08 -2.68
N ASP A 99 -5.83 -23.60 -1.70
CA ASP A 99 -6.34 -24.98 -1.73
C ASP A 99 -7.37 -25.23 -2.85
N LYS A 100 -8.05 -24.18 -3.34
CA LYS A 100 -8.94 -24.25 -4.51
C LYS A 100 -8.17 -24.39 -5.83
N LEU A 101 -6.88 -24.11 -5.86
CA LEU A 101 -6.07 -24.31 -7.06
C LEU A 101 -5.83 -25.82 -7.29
N PRO A 102 -5.68 -26.24 -8.55
CA PRO A 102 -5.33 -27.63 -8.86
C PRO A 102 -4.06 -28.04 -8.12
N ALA A 103 -4.08 -29.23 -7.51
CA ALA A 103 -2.94 -29.78 -6.77
C ALA A 103 -1.67 -29.76 -7.63
N GLY A 104 -0.56 -29.28 -7.05
CA GLY A 104 0.72 -29.11 -7.74
C GLY A 104 0.91 -27.77 -8.46
N THR A 105 -0.11 -26.89 -8.54
CA THR A 105 0.07 -25.52 -9.08
C THR A 105 0.94 -24.69 -8.16
N VAL A 106 0.61 -24.66 -6.86
CA VAL A 106 1.39 -23.92 -5.85
C VAL A 106 2.81 -24.48 -5.77
N ASP A 107 2.97 -25.81 -5.72
CA ASP A 107 4.28 -26.45 -5.66
C ASP A 107 5.15 -26.12 -6.88
N LYS A 108 4.55 -26.04 -8.08
CA LYS A 108 5.26 -25.59 -9.28
C LYS A 108 5.70 -24.14 -9.14
N LEU A 109 4.83 -23.25 -8.68
CA LEU A 109 5.14 -21.83 -8.52
C LEU A 109 6.18 -21.56 -7.42
N MET A 110 6.25 -22.42 -6.41
CA MET A 110 7.26 -22.32 -5.35
C MET A 110 8.64 -22.88 -5.75
N LYS A 111 8.79 -23.46 -6.96
CA LYS A 111 10.11 -23.87 -7.47
C LYS A 111 10.94 -22.65 -7.84
N ASN A 112 12.24 -22.72 -7.54
CA ASN A 112 13.20 -21.67 -7.92
C ASN A 112 13.21 -21.39 -9.43
N GLU A 113 12.98 -22.41 -10.26
CA GLU A 113 12.88 -22.30 -11.72
C GLU A 113 11.74 -21.37 -12.17
N ASN A 114 10.67 -21.27 -11.38
CA ASN A 114 9.47 -20.47 -11.68
C ASN A 114 9.40 -19.21 -10.81
N LYS A 115 10.53 -18.76 -10.25
CA LYS A 115 10.57 -17.55 -9.42
C LYS A 115 10.08 -16.31 -10.18
N ALA A 116 10.37 -16.21 -11.48
CA ALA A 116 9.87 -15.13 -12.33
C ALA A 116 8.34 -15.16 -12.42
N ASP A 117 7.75 -16.33 -12.65
CA ASP A 117 6.28 -16.50 -12.67
C ASP A 117 5.65 -16.20 -11.30
N LEU A 118 6.33 -16.59 -10.22
CA LEU A 118 5.88 -16.26 -8.87
C LEU A 118 5.87 -14.75 -8.63
N GLN A 119 6.91 -14.03 -9.06
CA GLN A 119 6.96 -12.57 -9.00
C GLN A 119 5.87 -11.94 -9.86
N ASP A 120 5.63 -12.46 -11.06
CA ASP A 120 4.59 -12.03 -11.99
C ASP A 120 3.19 -12.12 -11.34
N ILE A 121 2.87 -13.29 -10.80
CA ILE A 121 1.61 -13.56 -10.10
C ILE A 121 1.44 -12.66 -8.86
N LEU A 122 2.49 -12.51 -8.05
CA LEU A 122 2.42 -11.65 -6.86
C LEU A 122 2.22 -10.18 -7.25
N GLN A 123 2.86 -9.71 -8.33
CA GLN A 123 2.62 -8.37 -8.87
C GLN A 123 1.22 -8.23 -9.46
N TYR A 124 0.61 -9.30 -9.96
CA TYR A 124 -0.79 -9.30 -10.43
C TYR A 124 -1.81 -9.17 -9.27
N HIS A 125 -1.39 -9.45 -8.03
CA HIS A 125 -2.20 -9.22 -6.84
C HIS A 125 -2.01 -7.84 -6.21
N VAL A 126 -1.16 -6.99 -6.79
CA VAL A 126 -0.80 -5.69 -6.22
C VAL A 126 -1.09 -4.59 -7.22
N THR A 127 -1.68 -3.50 -6.75
CA THR A 127 -1.83 -2.27 -7.53
C THR A 127 -1.24 -1.08 -6.75
N THR A 128 -0.70 -0.11 -7.49
CA THR A 128 -0.10 1.14 -6.98
C THR A 128 -1.14 2.24 -6.75
N SER A 129 -2.43 1.88 -6.77
CA SER A 129 -3.54 2.79 -6.48
C SER A 129 -4.11 2.52 -5.10
N SER A 130 -4.54 3.55 -4.38
CA SER A 130 -5.30 3.40 -3.13
C SER A 130 -6.76 3.14 -3.45
N LEU A 131 -7.11 1.87 -3.61
CA LEU A 131 -8.48 1.43 -3.80
C LEU A 131 -8.97 0.86 -2.48
N LYS A 132 -10.11 1.39 -2.03
CA LYS A 132 -10.84 0.87 -0.88
C LYS A 132 -12.06 0.12 -1.39
N ALA A 133 -12.66 -0.69 -0.52
CA ALA A 133 -13.83 -1.48 -0.84
C ALA A 133 -14.97 -0.64 -1.45
N GLU A 134 -15.13 0.60 -0.97
CA GLU A 134 -16.21 1.50 -1.37
C GLU A 134 -15.99 2.15 -2.74
N TYR A 135 -14.76 2.14 -3.25
CA TYR A 135 -14.45 2.71 -4.57
C TYR A 135 -14.66 1.71 -5.71
N PHE A 136 -14.85 0.43 -5.41
CA PHE A 136 -15.10 -0.57 -6.43
C PHE A 136 -16.51 -0.42 -7.01
N THR A 137 -16.58 -0.22 -8.32
CA THR A 137 -17.83 -0.18 -9.08
C THR A 137 -17.90 -1.34 -10.07
N ASP A 138 -19.11 -1.76 -10.41
CA ASP A 138 -19.31 -2.81 -11.41
C ASP A 138 -18.74 -2.38 -12.77
N GLY A 139 -17.96 -3.27 -13.40
CA GLY A 139 -17.29 -3.03 -14.68
C GLY A 139 -16.00 -2.19 -14.60
N MET A 140 -15.51 -1.87 -13.40
CA MET A 140 -14.24 -1.16 -13.24
C MET A 140 -13.05 -2.07 -13.62
N ASN A 141 -12.09 -1.54 -14.37
CA ASN A 141 -10.82 -2.23 -14.62
C ASN A 141 -9.73 -1.61 -13.75
N VAL A 142 -9.02 -2.46 -13.01
CA VAL A 142 -7.90 -2.08 -12.15
C VAL A 142 -6.61 -2.57 -12.79
N GLY A 143 -5.71 -1.64 -13.09
CA GLY A 143 -4.36 -1.95 -13.54
C GLY A 143 -3.51 -2.50 -12.39
N MET A 144 -2.85 -3.62 -12.63
CA MET A 144 -1.95 -4.28 -11.69
C MET A 144 -0.49 -3.91 -11.97
N VAL A 145 0.38 -4.09 -10.97
CA VAL A 145 1.83 -3.80 -11.09
C VAL A 145 2.47 -4.57 -12.24
N ASN A 146 1.98 -5.78 -12.50
CA ASN A 146 2.44 -6.62 -13.58
C ASN A 146 2.13 -6.07 -15.00
N GLY A 147 1.28 -5.05 -15.11
CA GLY A 147 0.80 -4.51 -16.40
C GLY A 147 -0.50 -5.17 -16.90
N GLY A 148 -0.93 -6.26 -16.27
CA GLY A 148 -2.25 -6.85 -16.46
C GLY A 148 -3.38 -6.00 -15.86
N ASN A 149 -4.62 -6.33 -16.22
CA ASN A 149 -5.81 -5.69 -15.68
C ASN A 149 -6.69 -6.74 -14.99
N VAL A 150 -7.36 -6.35 -13.91
CA VAL A 150 -8.42 -7.12 -13.28
C VAL A 150 -9.73 -6.38 -13.43
N THR A 151 -10.74 -7.08 -13.94
CA THR A 151 -12.10 -6.55 -14.03
C THR A 151 -12.81 -6.81 -12.71
N VAL A 152 -13.35 -5.74 -12.14
CA VAL A 152 -14.13 -5.76 -10.92
C VAL A 152 -15.61 -5.79 -11.29
N SER A 153 -16.35 -6.70 -10.67
CA SER A 153 -17.80 -6.81 -10.82
C SER A 153 -18.46 -6.79 -9.44
N VAL A 154 -19.59 -6.09 -9.32
CA VAL A 154 -20.33 -6.03 -8.05
C VAL A 154 -21.66 -6.75 -8.22
N LYS A 155 -21.78 -7.92 -7.59
CA LYS A 155 -22.96 -8.77 -7.68
C LYS A 155 -23.48 -9.10 -6.29
N ASP A 156 -24.77 -8.84 -6.05
CA ASP A 156 -25.43 -9.10 -4.76
C ASP A 156 -24.70 -8.48 -3.55
N GLY A 157 -24.12 -7.28 -3.75
CA GLY A 157 -23.31 -6.59 -2.73
C GLY A 157 -21.93 -7.19 -2.48
N LYS A 158 -21.50 -8.19 -3.27
CA LYS A 158 -20.16 -8.78 -3.22
C LYS A 158 -19.31 -8.26 -4.38
N ILE A 159 -18.07 -7.92 -4.07
CA ILE A 159 -17.09 -7.45 -5.04
C ILE A 159 -16.31 -8.66 -5.55
N MET A 160 -16.45 -8.97 -6.83
CA MET A 160 -15.78 -10.04 -7.53
C MET A 160 -14.67 -9.49 -8.43
N LEU A 161 -13.58 -10.24 -8.56
CA LEU A 161 -12.39 -9.94 -9.34
C LEU A 161 -12.24 -11.02 -10.41
N ASN A 162 -12.22 -10.62 -11.68
CA ASN A 162 -12.21 -11.50 -12.87
C ASN A 162 -13.29 -12.60 -12.86
N GLY A 163 -14.34 -12.46 -12.05
CA GLY A 163 -15.36 -13.49 -11.85
C GLY A 163 -14.89 -14.74 -11.10
N THR A 164 -13.65 -14.81 -10.64
CA THR A 164 -13.05 -16.01 -10.01
C THR A 164 -12.73 -15.84 -8.53
N ALA A 165 -12.45 -14.62 -8.08
CA ALA A 165 -12.17 -14.31 -6.68
C ALA A 165 -13.16 -13.28 -6.15
N THR A 166 -13.52 -13.37 -4.87
CA THR A 166 -14.41 -12.43 -4.18
C THR A 166 -13.69 -11.81 -3.01
N ILE A 167 -13.83 -10.50 -2.83
CA ILE A 167 -13.33 -9.80 -1.65
C ILE A 167 -14.22 -10.16 -0.45
N VAL A 168 -13.61 -10.76 0.58
CA VAL A 168 -14.31 -11.18 1.81
C VAL A 168 -14.11 -10.18 2.96
N ALA A 169 -12.97 -9.48 2.98
CA ALA A 169 -12.66 -8.48 3.97
C ALA A 169 -11.68 -7.44 3.42
N SER A 170 -11.64 -6.27 4.04
CA SER A 170 -10.70 -5.20 3.70
C SER A 170 -10.09 -4.66 4.98
N ILE A 171 -8.76 -4.62 5.04
CA ILE A 171 -7.99 -4.24 6.21
C ILE A 171 -7.11 -3.05 5.82
N PRO A 172 -7.28 -1.88 6.45
CA PRO A 172 -6.39 -0.75 6.20
C PRO A 172 -4.99 -1.02 6.78
N ALA A 173 -3.95 -0.63 6.03
CA ALA A 173 -2.54 -0.71 6.40
C ALA A 173 -1.89 0.69 6.33
N SER A 174 -0.70 0.88 6.91
CA SER A 174 0.00 2.17 6.85
C SER A 174 0.35 2.60 5.42
N ASN A 175 0.69 1.65 4.56
CA ASN A 175 1.04 1.86 3.17
C ASN A 175 -0.06 1.38 2.20
N GLY A 176 -1.33 1.46 2.63
CA GLY A 176 -2.50 1.28 1.75
C GLY A 176 -3.56 0.34 2.31
N THR A 177 -4.03 -0.62 1.52
CA THR A 177 -5.16 -1.50 1.90
C THR A 177 -4.91 -2.96 1.50
N VAL A 178 -5.20 -3.89 2.41
CA VAL A 178 -5.19 -5.32 2.14
C VAL A 178 -6.62 -5.80 1.94
N HIS A 179 -6.96 -6.24 0.74
CA HIS A 179 -8.22 -6.91 0.45
C HIS A 179 -8.03 -8.41 0.55
N VAL A 180 -8.68 -9.04 1.53
CA VAL A 180 -8.69 -10.49 1.66
C VAL A 180 -9.62 -11.06 0.60
N ILE A 181 -9.12 -12.01 -0.19
CA ILE A 181 -9.87 -12.65 -1.27
C ILE A 181 -9.95 -14.18 -1.09
N ASP A 182 -11.02 -14.78 -1.59
CA ASP A 182 -11.28 -16.23 -1.48
C ASP A 182 -10.83 -17.04 -2.70
N GLY A 183 -10.20 -16.41 -3.69
CA GLY A 183 -9.63 -17.03 -4.88
C GLY A 183 -8.25 -16.44 -5.20
N VAL A 184 -7.43 -17.15 -5.97
CA VAL A 184 -6.12 -16.65 -6.42
C VAL A 184 -6.26 -16.03 -7.80
N LEU A 185 -5.74 -14.82 -7.99
CA LEU A 185 -5.70 -14.14 -9.28
C LEU A 185 -4.53 -14.64 -10.10
N VAL A 186 -4.81 -15.42 -11.14
CA VAL A 186 -3.79 -15.89 -12.07
C VAL A 186 -3.78 -14.94 -13.27
N PRO A 187 -2.65 -14.28 -13.59
CA PRO A 187 -2.55 -13.46 -14.78
C PRO A 187 -2.81 -14.36 -16.00
N PRO A 188 -3.58 -13.88 -17.00
CA PRO A 188 -3.65 -14.59 -18.28
C PRO A 188 -2.22 -14.67 -18.82
N ALA A 189 -1.75 -15.88 -19.16
CA ALA A 189 -0.38 -16.14 -19.56
C ALA A 189 0.14 -15.03 -20.48
N ALA A 190 1.22 -14.37 -20.05
CA ALA A 190 1.89 -13.35 -20.85
C ALA A 190 2.15 -13.94 -22.23
N LYS A 191 1.50 -13.36 -23.24
CA LYS A 191 1.64 -13.78 -24.64
C LYS A 191 3.04 -13.53 -25.15
#